data_AF-A0A7L4PZC2-F1
#
_entry.id   AF-A0A7L4PZC2-F1
#
_cell.length_a   1.000
_cell.length_b   1.000
_cell.length_c   1.000
_cell.angle_alpha   90.00
_cell.angle_beta   90.00
_cell.angle_gamma   90.00
#
_symmetry.space_group_name_H-M   'P 1'
#
loop_
_entity.id
_entity.type
_entity.pdbx_description
1 polymer ?
#
loop_
_entity_poly.entity_id
_entity_poly.type
_entity_poly.pdbx_seq_one_letter_code
_entity_poly.pdbx_strand_id
1 'polypeptide(L)'
;MVNRSAAMEQYSGELLDYLARALGVAAEARARGIDPRTDVEIPVASDLADRVEALLAIRGIAGRIRELEATMSREEAALRIGDDFVARKFGEQTREEILDHAIRTAMAMLTEGVVAAPTEGIAKVAIGKNDDGSEYLRIFYAGPIRSAGGTAQALSVLVGDYVRRELGINRYIPRTEEVERYIEEIRQYNSIMNLQYLPSEKEIRLIVENCPVSIDGEGTEQEEVSGYRNLDRIETNAVRGGMALVLAEGLALKAPKLQKYVRSMKMDGWEWLGSLSTGAARSTTAGDEEEKILPRDKYLRDLIGGRPVFSYPMRKGGFRLRYGRSRNTGFAAAGINPATMHILGDFLAVGTQMKIERPGKAAGIVP
;
A
#
# COMPACT_ATOMS: atom_id res chain seq x y z
N MET A 1 19.52 17.05 7.48
CA MET A 1 18.63 18.22 7.73
C MET A 1 18.78 19.20 6.58
N VAL A 2 17.68 19.70 6.05
CA VAL A 2 17.71 20.74 5.00
C VAL A 2 18.06 22.06 5.67
N ASN A 3 19.09 22.76 5.20
CA ASN A 3 19.42 24.11 5.68
C ASN A 3 18.24 25.04 5.37
N ARG A 4 17.61 25.60 6.42
CA ARG A 4 16.49 26.53 6.29
C ARG A 4 17.03 27.96 6.25
N SER A 5 16.40 28.83 5.46
CA SER A 5 16.70 30.26 5.52
C SER A 5 16.03 30.87 6.77
N ALA A 6 16.51 32.03 7.22
CA ALA A 6 15.90 32.76 8.34
C ALA A 6 14.40 33.00 8.14
N ALA A 7 13.97 33.30 6.91
CA ALA A 7 12.56 33.47 6.58
C ALA A 7 11.74 32.17 6.74
N MET A 8 12.31 31.01 6.38
CA MET A 8 11.64 29.72 6.58
C MET A 8 11.60 29.30 8.05
N GLU A 9 12.63 29.64 8.82
CA GLU A 9 12.66 29.43 10.27
C GLU A 9 11.59 30.28 10.96
N GLN A 10 11.51 31.57 10.62
CA GLN A 10 10.45 32.47 11.12
C GLN A 10 9.06 31.93 10.78
N TYR A 11 8.82 31.58 9.51
CA TYR A 11 7.54 31.02 9.07
C TYR A 11 7.17 29.74 9.85
N SER A 12 8.13 28.84 10.05
CA SER A 12 7.90 27.61 10.83
C SER A 12 7.60 27.92 12.30
N GLY A 13 8.30 28.90 12.88
CA GLY A 13 8.06 29.35 14.25
C GLY A 13 6.65 29.91 14.44
N GLU A 14 6.20 30.78 13.53
CA GLU A 14 4.85 31.35 13.57
C GLU A 14 3.75 30.27 13.52
N LEU A 15 3.94 29.23 12.72
CA LEU A 15 3.02 28.08 12.65
C LEU A 15 3.01 27.28 13.95
N LEU A 16 4.18 27.03 14.55
CA LEU A 16 4.29 26.28 15.81
C LEU A 16 3.69 27.07 16.97
N ASP A 17 3.87 28.38 17.03
CA ASP A 17 3.27 29.25 18.04
C ASP A 17 1.73 29.30 17.91
N TYR A 18 1.21 29.31 16.68
CA TYR A 18 -0.23 29.18 16.46
C TYR A 18 -0.76 27.81 16.89
N LEU A 19 -0.07 26.73 16.55
CA LEU A 19 -0.42 25.37 16.96
C LEU A 19 -0.43 25.23 18.48
N ALA A 20 0.60 25.74 19.18
CA ALA A 20 0.69 25.71 20.63
C ALA A 20 -0.48 26.42 21.30
N ARG A 21 -0.89 27.59 20.78
CA ARG A 21 -2.08 28.30 21.27
C ARG A 21 -3.37 27.50 21.06
N ALA A 22 -3.54 26.90 19.88
CA ALA A 22 -4.71 26.06 19.59
C ALA A 22 -4.78 24.83 20.51
N LEU A 23 -3.64 24.18 20.77
CA LEU A 23 -3.55 23.06 21.71
C LEU A 23 -3.84 23.47 23.14
N GLY A 24 -3.43 24.67 23.56
CA GLY A 24 -3.77 25.22 24.88
C GLY A 24 -5.28 25.34 25.08
N VAL A 25 -6.00 25.90 24.10
CA VAL A 25 -7.47 25.98 24.12
C VAL A 25 -8.10 24.59 24.17
N ALA A 26 -7.60 23.65 23.37
CA ALA A 26 -8.10 22.27 23.36
C ALA A 26 -7.86 21.55 24.71
N ALA A 27 -6.70 21.74 25.32
CA ALA A 27 -6.36 21.15 26.61
C ALA A 27 -7.26 21.68 27.74
N GLU A 28 -7.51 22.99 27.78
CA GLU A 28 -8.44 23.60 28.74
C GLU A 28 -9.87 23.08 28.58
N ALA A 29 -10.31 22.85 27.34
CA ALA A 29 -11.62 22.27 27.06
C ALA A 29 -11.70 20.81 27.52
N ARG A 30 -10.73 19.98 27.13
CA ARG A 30 -10.66 18.55 27.48
C ARG A 30 -10.58 18.32 28.99
N ALA A 31 -9.87 19.17 29.72
CA ALA A 31 -9.74 19.09 31.16
C ALA A 31 -11.08 19.26 31.92
N ARG A 32 -12.15 19.75 31.28
CA ARG A 32 -13.49 19.84 31.87
C ARG A 32 -14.19 18.48 32.01
N GLY A 33 -13.66 17.43 31.38
CA GLY A 33 -14.18 16.06 31.52
C GLY A 33 -15.54 15.81 30.85
N ILE A 34 -15.87 16.58 29.82
CA ILE A 34 -17.13 16.44 29.05
C ILE A 34 -16.96 15.44 27.89
N ASP A 35 -15.75 15.30 27.37
CA ASP A 35 -15.40 14.44 26.25
C ASP A 35 -14.89 13.04 26.70
N PRO A 36 -14.75 12.05 25.79
CA PRO A 36 -14.30 10.68 26.12
C PRO A 36 -12.90 10.58 26.77
N ARG A 37 -12.08 11.62 26.62
CA ARG A 37 -10.75 11.75 27.21
C ARG A 37 -10.56 13.16 27.76
N THR A 38 -9.81 13.26 28.85
CA THR A 38 -9.50 14.52 29.55
C THR A 38 -8.27 15.23 29.02
N ASP A 39 -7.60 14.63 28.04
CA ASP A 39 -6.40 15.07 27.36
C ASP A 39 -6.64 15.19 25.85
N VAL A 40 -5.72 15.86 25.15
CA VAL A 40 -5.78 16.04 23.69
C VAL A 40 -5.31 14.75 23.01
N GLU A 41 -6.21 14.13 22.23
CA GLU A 41 -5.98 12.82 21.61
C GLU A 41 -5.18 12.86 20.30
N ILE A 42 -4.93 14.05 19.72
CA ILE A 42 -4.18 14.21 18.47
C ILE A 42 -2.76 14.69 18.81
N PRO A 43 -1.75 13.81 18.80
CA PRO A 43 -0.38 14.18 19.11
C PRO A 43 0.24 15.01 17.97
N VAL A 44 1.17 15.89 18.35
CA VAL A 44 2.02 16.60 17.38
C VAL A 44 3.23 15.73 17.04
N ALA A 45 3.45 15.50 15.76
CA ALA A 45 4.62 14.80 15.24
C ALA A 45 5.43 15.72 14.33
N SER A 46 6.75 15.77 14.49
CA SER A 46 7.61 16.70 13.73
C SER A 46 8.07 16.10 12.41
N ASP A 47 8.15 14.78 12.33
CA ASP A 47 8.61 14.06 11.15
C ASP A 47 7.93 12.67 11.01
N LEU A 48 8.38 11.88 10.03
CA LEU A 48 7.90 10.53 9.79
C LEU A 48 8.13 9.61 11.00
N ALA A 49 9.29 9.71 11.62
CA ALA A 49 9.68 8.81 12.70
C ALA A 49 8.78 9.04 13.93
N ASP A 50 8.51 10.30 14.27
CA ASP A 50 7.54 10.65 15.32
C ASP A 50 6.12 10.16 14.99
N ARG A 51 5.70 10.27 13.72
CA ARG A 51 4.38 9.75 13.30
C ARG A 51 4.30 8.24 13.48
N VAL A 52 5.35 7.50 13.14
CA VAL A 52 5.38 6.04 13.32
C VAL A 52 5.33 5.67 14.81
N GLU A 53 6.12 6.34 15.65
CA GLU A 53 6.11 6.11 17.11
C GLU A 53 4.75 6.42 17.73
N ALA A 54 4.15 7.56 17.38
CA ALA A 54 2.83 7.94 17.87
C ALA A 54 1.73 6.99 17.38
N LEU A 55 1.80 6.57 16.11
CA LEU A 55 0.81 5.68 15.49
C LEU A 55 0.80 4.28 16.11
N LEU A 56 1.98 3.74 16.41
CA LEU A 56 2.13 2.37 16.91
C LEU A 56 2.30 2.28 18.43
N ALA A 57 2.50 3.42 19.11
CA ALA A 57 2.79 3.50 20.53
C ALA A 57 4.02 2.68 21.00
N ILE A 58 5.02 2.48 20.11
CA ILE A 58 6.26 1.76 20.40
C ILE A 58 7.34 2.77 20.81
N ARG A 59 7.59 2.90 22.11
CA ARG A 59 8.51 3.93 22.65
C ARG A 59 9.95 3.74 22.16
N GLY A 60 10.57 4.82 21.71
CA GLY A 60 11.97 4.87 21.29
C GLY A 60 12.22 4.47 19.84
N ILE A 61 11.18 4.06 19.12
CA ILE A 61 11.30 3.64 17.72
C ILE A 61 11.65 4.79 16.79
N ALA A 62 11.19 6.02 17.07
CA ALA A 62 11.49 7.16 16.21
C ALA A 62 13.00 7.45 16.16
N GLY A 63 13.70 7.32 17.29
CA GLY A 63 15.16 7.44 17.35
C GLY A 63 15.83 6.44 16.42
N ARG A 64 15.40 5.17 16.49
CA ARG A 64 15.98 4.11 15.68
C ARG A 64 15.69 4.25 14.19
N ILE A 65 14.48 4.67 13.81
CA ILE A 65 14.12 4.93 12.42
C ILE A 65 15.05 5.98 11.80
N ARG A 66 15.33 7.07 12.53
CA ARG A 66 16.25 8.12 12.06
C ARG A 66 17.67 7.62 11.86
N GLU A 67 18.16 6.74 12.74
CA GLU A 67 19.49 6.13 12.59
C GLU A 67 19.58 5.26 11.33
N LEU A 68 18.54 4.47 11.04
CA LEU A 68 18.48 3.64 9.84
C LEU A 68 18.39 4.51 8.58
N GLU A 69 17.41 5.41 8.49
CA GLU A 69 17.20 6.28 7.31
C GLU A 69 18.37 7.24 7.03
N ALA A 70 19.27 7.46 7.99
CA ALA A 70 20.50 8.22 7.77
C ALA A 70 21.52 7.47 6.89
N THR A 71 21.43 6.14 6.82
CA THR A 71 22.44 5.29 6.16
C THR A 71 21.89 4.43 5.02
N MET A 72 20.57 4.25 4.94
CA MET A 72 19.92 3.41 3.94
C MET A 72 18.61 4.02 3.45
N SER A 73 18.08 3.46 2.36
CA SER A 73 16.76 3.85 1.87
C SER A 73 15.66 3.46 2.87
N ARG A 74 14.51 4.14 2.81
CA ARG A 74 13.37 3.83 3.68
C ARG A 74 12.92 2.38 3.56
N GLU A 75 12.91 1.83 2.34
CA GLU A 75 12.53 0.44 2.15
C GLU A 75 13.53 -0.54 2.75
N GLU A 76 14.83 -0.26 2.66
CA GLU A 76 15.86 -1.05 3.36
C GLU A 76 15.73 -0.90 4.88
N ALA A 77 15.47 0.32 5.38
CA ALA A 77 15.26 0.59 6.80
C ALA A 77 14.03 -0.16 7.35
N ALA A 78 12.93 -0.20 6.59
CA ALA A 78 11.72 -0.92 6.94
C ALA A 78 11.93 -2.44 6.99
N LEU A 79 12.89 -2.98 6.24
CA LEU A 79 13.28 -4.39 6.35
C LEU A 79 14.22 -4.62 7.54
N ARG A 80 15.22 -3.74 7.70
CA ARG A 80 16.23 -3.84 8.77
C ARG A 80 15.69 -3.61 10.17
N ILE A 81 14.61 -2.85 10.32
CA ILE A 81 13.98 -2.65 11.63
C ILE A 81 13.51 -3.98 12.25
N GLY A 82 13.27 -5.02 11.42
CA GLY A 82 12.99 -6.37 11.90
C GLY A 82 14.08 -6.93 12.81
N ASP A 83 15.36 -6.61 12.55
CA ASP A 83 16.50 -7.04 13.38
C ASP A 83 16.39 -6.49 14.81
N ASP A 84 15.92 -5.25 14.95
CA ASP A 84 15.75 -4.58 16.24
C ASP A 84 14.61 -5.21 17.06
N PHE A 85 13.54 -5.66 16.40
CA PHE A 85 12.43 -6.38 17.02
C PHE A 85 12.81 -7.80 17.43
N VAL A 86 13.55 -8.54 16.59
CA VAL A 86 14.09 -9.85 16.95
C VAL A 86 14.99 -9.75 18.18
N ALA A 87 15.78 -8.68 18.27
CA ALA A 87 16.61 -8.36 19.42
C ALA A 87 15.84 -7.80 20.63
N ARG A 88 14.51 -7.69 20.55
CA ARG A 88 13.59 -7.20 21.61
C ARG A 88 13.97 -5.82 22.15
N LYS A 89 14.46 -4.93 21.29
CA LYS A 89 14.94 -3.60 21.72
C LYS A 89 13.84 -2.70 22.28
N PHE A 90 12.56 -2.96 21.95
CA PHE A 90 11.44 -2.12 22.37
C PHE A 90 10.53 -2.78 23.40
N GLY A 91 10.94 -3.94 23.94
CA GLY A 91 10.28 -4.60 25.06
C GLY A 91 9.38 -5.77 24.69
N GLU A 92 9.47 -6.28 23.47
CA GLU A 92 8.70 -7.42 22.99
C GLU A 92 8.93 -8.68 23.85
N GLN A 93 7.85 -9.35 24.25
CA GLN A 93 7.88 -10.51 25.12
C GLN A 93 7.69 -11.83 24.36
N THR A 94 6.83 -11.83 23.34
CA THR A 94 6.44 -13.03 22.58
C THR A 94 6.90 -13.00 21.13
N ARG A 95 6.91 -14.16 20.45
CA ARG A 95 7.26 -14.22 19.01
C ARG A 95 6.22 -13.49 18.16
N GLU A 96 4.95 -13.62 18.52
CA GLU A 96 3.82 -12.95 17.90
C GLU A 96 3.95 -11.42 18.01
N GLU A 97 4.37 -10.91 19.17
CA GLU A 97 4.59 -9.48 19.37
C GLU A 97 5.75 -8.96 18.52
N ILE A 98 6.87 -9.70 18.44
CA ILE A 98 7.99 -9.39 17.55
C ILE A 98 7.53 -9.29 16.09
N LEU A 99 6.74 -10.27 15.64
CA LEU A 99 6.21 -10.31 14.28
C LEU A 99 5.25 -9.15 14.00
N ASP A 100 4.28 -8.92 14.90
CA ASP A 100 3.28 -7.87 14.75
C ASP A 100 3.94 -6.48 14.72
N HIS A 101 4.81 -6.17 15.69
CA HIS A 101 5.51 -4.90 15.75
C HIS A 101 6.41 -4.68 14.53
N ALA A 102 7.14 -5.69 14.08
CA ALA A 102 8.00 -5.55 12.90
C ALA A 102 7.20 -5.28 11.63
N ILE A 103 6.12 -6.03 11.39
CA ILE A 103 5.30 -5.88 10.18
C ILE A 103 4.57 -4.52 10.20
N ARG A 104 3.97 -4.13 11.33
CA ARG A 104 3.27 -2.84 11.45
C ARG A 104 4.22 -1.66 11.35
N THR A 105 5.40 -1.74 11.96
CA THR A 105 6.43 -0.70 11.85
C THR A 105 6.89 -0.55 10.41
N ALA A 106 7.20 -1.65 9.73
CA ALA A 106 7.60 -1.58 8.33
C ALA A 106 6.49 -0.96 7.47
N MET A 107 5.24 -1.36 7.68
CA MET A 107 4.08 -0.76 7.00
C MET A 107 3.99 0.75 7.27
N ALA A 108 4.14 1.17 8.53
CA ALA A 108 4.05 2.57 8.93
C ALA A 108 5.18 3.41 8.32
N MET A 109 6.41 2.90 8.31
CA MET A 109 7.54 3.55 7.64
C MET A 109 7.25 3.73 6.15
N LEU A 110 6.88 2.65 5.45
CA LEU A 110 6.65 2.64 4.01
C LEU A 110 5.47 3.53 3.56
N THR A 111 4.51 3.72 4.44
CA THR A 111 3.34 4.58 4.22
C THR A 111 3.46 5.95 4.89
N GLU A 112 4.66 6.30 5.36
CA GLU A 112 4.98 7.57 6.01
C GLU A 112 4.18 7.91 7.27
N GLY A 113 3.49 6.93 7.85
CA GLY A 113 2.59 7.10 8.98
C GLY A 113 1.40 8.01 8.66
N VAL A 114 0.97 8.12 7.40
CA VAL A 114 -0.15 9.00 6.99
C VAL A 114 -1.43 8.25 6.62
N VAL A 115 -1.40 6.91 6.64
CA VAL A 115 -2.56 6.07 6.33
C VAL A 115 -2.85 5.12 7.49
N ALA A 116 -4.08 4.65 7.58
CA ALA A 116 -4.53 3.72 8.63
C ALA A 116 -4.07 2.26 8.41
N ALA A 117 -3.38 1.94 7.31
CA ALA A 117 -2.99 0.56 7.01
C ALA A 117 -2.18 -0.16 8.09
N PRO A 118 -1.24 0.47 8.83
CA PRO A 118 -0.52 -0.19 9.92
C PRO A 118 -1.40 -0.57 11.11
N THR A 119 -2.50 0.14 11.35
CA THR A 119 -3.40 -0.09 12.49
C THR A 119 -4.62 -0.89 12.08
N GLU A 120 -5.34 -0.43 11.05
CA GLU A 120 -6.61 -0.99 10.57
C GLU A 120 -6.46 -1.95 9.38
N GLY A 121 -5.34 -1.90 8.66
CA GLY A 121 -5.11 -2.77 7.50
C GLY A 121 -4.59 -4.16 7.86
N ILE A 122 -3.96 -4.30 9.03
CA ILE A 122 -3.51 -5.57 9.60
C ILE A 122 -4.37 -5.84 10.83
N ALA A 123 -5.31 -6.76 10.70
CA ALA A 123 -6.21 -7.12 11.80
C ALA A 123 -5.46 -7.88 12.89
N LYS A 124 -4.63 -8.85 12.50
CA LYS A 124 -3.92 -9.74 13.43
C LYS A 124 -2.69 -10.34 12.78
N VAL A 125 -1.67 -10.63 13.60
CA VAL A 125 -0.56 -11.50 13.24
C VAL A 125 -0.56 -12.70 14.18
N ALA A 126 -0.42 -13.91 13.65
CA ALA A 126 -0.49 -15.14 14.43
C ALA A 126 0.47 -16.22 13.92
N ILE A 127 0.74 -17.21 14.76
CA ILE A 127 1.48 -18.41 14.40
C ILE A 127 0.48 -19.58 14.25
N GLY A 128 0.44 -20.19 13.06
CA GLY A 128 -0.33 -21.39 12.75
C GLY A 128 0.54 -22.65 12.77
N LYS A 129 -0.08 -23.83 12.53
CA LYS A 129 0.62 -25.11 12.41
C LYS A 129 0.30 -25.82 11.09
N ASN A 130 1.35 -26.20 10.37
CA ASN A 130 1.31 -27.04 9.18
C ASN A 130 0.90 -28.49 9.55
N ASP A 131 0.60 -29.31 8.54
CA ASP A 131 0.16 -30.70 8.75
C ASP A 131 1.29 -31.60 9.28
N ASP A 132 2.55 -31.20 9.03
CA ASP A 132 3.74 -31.83 9.61
C ASP A 132 4.04 -31.37 11.05
N GLY A 133 3.17 -30.51 11.62
CA GLY A 133 3.32 -29.96 12.97
C GLY A 133 4.24 -28.74 13.07
N SER A 134 4.91 -28.33 11.98
CA SER A 134 5.76 -27.14 11.98
C SER A 134 4.96 -25.85 12.07
N GLU A 135 5.50 -24.84 12.73
CA GLU A 135 4.86 -23.54 12.91
C GLU A 135 5.07 -22.64 11.67
N TYR A 136 4.08 -21.84 11.30
CA TYR A 136 4.17 -20.87 10.19
C TYR A 136 3.50 -19.52 10.52
N LEU A 137 3.92 -18.45 9.83
CA LEU A 137 3.36 -17.11 10.01
C LEU A 137 2.03 -16.93 9.27
N ARG A 138 1.03 -16.38 9.95
CA ARG A 138 -0.25 -15.91 9.40
C ARG A 138 -0.40 -14.40 9.61
N ILE A 139 -0.68 -13.67 8.54
CA ILE A 139 -0.99 -12.24 8.61
C ILE A 139 -2.44 -12.05 8.13
N PHE A 140 -3.30 -11.54 9.00
CA PHE A 140 -4.70 -11.26 8.69
C PHE A 140 -4.83 -9.82 8.22
N TYR A 141 -5.11 -9.63 6.94
CA TYR A 141 -5.35 -8.32 6.36
C TYR A 141 -6.84 -7.96 6.34
N ALA A 142 -7.15 -6.69 6.52
CA ALA A 142 -8.49 -6.14 6.41
C ALA A 142 -8.57 -5.12 5.25
N GLY A 143 -9.79 -4.75 4.84
CA GLY A 143 -10.05 -3.87 3.69
C GLY A 143 -9.26 -2.53 3.68
N PRO A 144 -9.05 -1.84 4.82
CA PRO A 144 -8.26 -0.61 4.89
C PRO A 144 -6.81 -0.74 4.37
N ILE A 145 -6.28 -1.97 4.24
CA ILE A 145 -4.97 -2.25 3.64
C ILE A 145 -4.83 -1.69 2.22
N ARG A 146 -5.94 -1.45 1.51
CA ARG A 146 -5.94 -0.85 0.17
C ARG A 146 -5.25 0.52 0.13
N SER A 147 -5.40 1.30 1.21
CA SER A 147 -4.84 2.65 1.33
C SER A 147 -3.30 2.68 1.36
N ALA A 148 -2.66 1.59 1.78
CA ALA A 148 -1.20 1.45 1.78
C ALA A 148 -0.60 1.46 0.37
N GLY A 149 -1.38 1.03 -0.61
CA GLY A 149 -0.92 0.75 -1.96
C GLY A 149 -0.11 -0.55 -2.08
N GLY A 150 -0.04 -1.08 -3.30
CA GLY A 150 0.54 -2.40 -3.57
C GLY A 150 1.99 -2.60 -3.13
N THR A 151 2.82 -1.56 -3.10
CA THR A 151 4.22 -1.72 -2.67
C THR A 151 4.31 -1.99 -1.17
N ALA A 152 3.59 -1.24 -0.33
CA ALA A 152 3.58 -1.45 1.10
C ALA A 152 2.93 -2.79 1.48
N GLN A 153 1.84 -3.17 0.79
CA GLN A 153 1.23 -4.50 0.88
C GLN A 153 2.25 -5.61 0.65
N ALA A 154 2.94 -5.59 -0.49
CA ALA A 154 3.92 -6.62 -0.84
C ALA A 154 5.11 -6.68 0.13
N LEU A 155 5.61 -5.51 0.55
CA LEU A 155 6.73 -5.43 1.50
C LEU A 155 6.35 -5.91 2.89
N SER A 156 5.09 -5.75 3.32
CA SER A 156 4.65 -6.29 4.61
C SER A 156 4.75 -7.82 4.67
N VAL A 157 4.46 -8.51 3.56
CA VAL A 157 4.67 -9.97 3.45
C VAL A 157 6.15 -10.32 3.48
N LEU A 158 6.99 -9.53 2.79
CA LEU A 158 8.44 -9.75 2.75
C LEU A 158 9.10 -9.57 4.12
N VAL A 159 8.70 -8.54 4.87
CA VAL A 159 9.15 -8.30 6.25
C VAL A 159 8.69 -9.45 7.16
N GLY A 160 7.46 -9.92 7.00
CA GLY A 160 6.97 -11.10 7.70
C GLY A 160 7.84 -12.33 7.44
N ASP A 161 8.21 -12.58 6.18
CA ASP A 161 9.10 -13.68 5.81
C ASP A 161 10.53 -13.51 6.36
N TYR A 162 11.05 -12.28 6.39
CA TYR A 162 12.36 -12.00 6.96
C TYR A 162 12.38 -12.32 8.47
N VAL A 163 11.46 -11.74 9.23
CA VAL A 163 11.42 -11.87 10.69
C VAL A 163 11.08 -13.30 11.13
N ARG A 164 10.17 -13.98 10.43
CA ARG A 164 9.82 -15.38 10.78
C ARG A 164 11.02 -16.32 10.64
N ARG A 165 11.94 -16.09 9.69
CA ARG A 165 13.16 -16.88 9.53
C ARG A 165 14.10 -16.71 10.73
N GLU A 166 14.32 -15.48 11.16
CA GLU A 166 15.14 -15.16 12.33
C GLU A 166 14.56 -15.76 13.62
N LEU A 167 13.23 -15.91 13.70
CA LEU A 167 12.53 -16.57 14.80
C LEU A 167 12.46 -18.10 14.68
N GLY A 168 13.05 -18.70 13.63
CA GLY A 168 13.03 -20.15 13.41
C GLY A 168 11.64 -20.70 13.05
N ILE A 169 10.72 -19.86 12.58
CA ILE A 169 9.38 -20.26 12.16
C ILE A 169 9.45 -20.77 10.71
N ASN A 170 8.82 -21.91 10.45
CA ASN A 170 8.85 -22.55 9.14
C ASN A 170 8.01 -21.78 8.11
N ARG A 171 8.14 -22.16 6.84
CA ARG A 171 7.29 -21.65 5.77
C ARG A 171 5.86 -22.20 5.91
N TYR A 172 4.91 -21.43 5.43
CA TYR A 172 3.56 -21.90 5.16
C TYR A 172 3.57 -23.00 4.08
N ILE A 173 2.83 -24.09 4.35
CA ILE A 173 2.63 -25.20 3.42
C ILE A 173 1.12 -25.32 3.19
N PRO A 174 0.59 -24.74 2.08
CA PRO A 174 -0.85 -24.73 1.84
C PRO A 174 -1.37 -26.12 1.46
N ARG A 175 -2.61 -26.39 1.87
CA ARG A 175 -3.41 -27.52 1.35
C ARG A 175 -4.04 -27.16 0.01
N THR A 176 -4.36 -28.17 -0.80
CA THR A 176 -4.98 -27.95 -2.12
C THR A 176 -6.31 -27.21 -2.02
N GLU A 177 -7.14 -27.55 -1.04
CA GLU A 177 -8.41 -26.84 -0.75
C GLU A 177 -8.22 -25.36 -0.43
N GLU A 178 -7.13 -25.00 0.25
CA GLU A 178 -6.80 -23.61 0.56
C GLU A 178 -6.39 -22.87 -0.72
N VAL A 179 -5.57 -23.47 -1.57
CA VAL A 179 -5.19 -22.88 -2.86
C VAL A 179 -6.41 -22.56 -3.70
N GLU A 180 -7.34 -23.52 -3.83
CA GLU A 180 -8.55 -23.32 -4.60
C GLU A 180 -9.51 -22.30 -3.96
N ARG A 181 -9.56 -22.25 -2.62
CA ARG A 181 -10.27 -21.20 -1.89
C ARG A 181 -9.77 -19.80 -2.24
N TYR A 182 -8.45 -19.59 -2.34
CA TYR A 182 -7.89 -18.29 -2.77
C TYR A 182 -8.29 -17.94 -4.21
N ILE A 183 -8.32 -18.93 -5.12
CA ILE A 183 -8.72 -18.72 -6.52
C ILE A 183 -10.20 -18.28 -6.61
N GLU A 184 -11.08 -18.95 -5.88
CA GLU A 184 -12.51 -18.60 -5.78
C GLU A 184 -12.68 -17.17 -5.24
N GLU A 185 -12.07 -16.87 -4.09
CA GLU A 185 -12.21 -15.59 -3.42
C GLU A 185 -11.71 -14.41 -4.26
N ILE A 186 -10.56 -14.53 -4.93
CA ILE A 186 -10.01 -13.39 -5.70
C ILE A 186 -10.91 -13.03 -6.88
N ARG A 187 -11.52 -14.03 -7.52
CA ARG A 187 -12.45 -13.82 -8.63
C ARG A 187 -13.76 -13.22 -8.15
N GLN A 188 -14.29 -13.76 -7.06
CA GLN A 188 -15.51 -13.26 -6.43
C GLN A 188 -15.29 -11.82 -5.95
N TYR A 189 -14.19 -11.55 -5.25
CA TYR A 189 -13.81 -10.21 -4.81
C TYR A 189 -13.70 -9.23 -5.97
N ASN A 190 -13.07 -9.61 -7.10
CA ASN A 190 -12.98 -8.72 -8.26
C ASN A 190 -14.36 -8.37 -8.88
N SER A 191 -15.36 -9.22 -8.66
CA SER A 191 -16.73 -8.98 -9.13
C SER A 191 -17.49 -8.01 -8.20
N ILE A 192 -17.12 -7.96 -6.92
CA ILE A 192 -17.65 -7.03 -5.90
C ILE A 192 -16.91 -5.69 -5.98
N MET A 193 -15.57 -5.74 -5.99
CA MET A 193 -14.64 -4.62 -5.97
C MET A 193 -13.57 -4.81 -7.06
N ASN A 194 -13.54 -3.91 -8.04
CA ASN A 194 -12.55 -3.98 -9.13
C ASN A 194 -11.10 -3.95 -8.60
N LEU A 195 -10.32 -4.99 -8.89
CA LEU A 195 -8.88 -5.03 -8.64
C LEU A 195 -8.12 -4.24 -9.70
N GLN A 196 -7.02 -3.61 -9.31
CA GLN A 196 -6.10 -2.96 -10.26
C GLN A 196 -5.45 -3.96 -11.23
N TYR A 197 -5.30 -5.21 -10.78
CA TYR A 197 -4.79 -6.34 -11.53
C TYR A 197 -5.53 -7.59 -11.06
N LEU A 198 -6.19 -8.29 -11.97
CA LEU A 198 -6.76 -9.60 -11.71
C LEU A 198 -5.74 -10.66 -12.17
N PRO A 199 -5.01 -11.31 -11.24
CA PRO A 199 -4.11 -12.41 -11.61
C PRO A 199 -4.93 -13.58 -12.17
N SER A 200 -4.33 -14.30 -13.11
CA SER A 200 -4.85 -15.58 -13.61
C SER A 200 -4.79 -16.66 -12.53
N GLU A 201 -5.56 -17.74 -12.68
CA GLU A 201 -5.52 -18.88 -11.73
C GLU A 201 -4.10 -19.43 -11.55
N LYS A 202 -3.32 -19.49 -12.64
CA LYS A 202 -1.95 -19.96 -12.62
C LYS A 202 -1.04 -19.06 -11.77
N GLU A 203 -1.24 -17.75 -11.86
CA GLU A 203 -0.50 -16.78 -11.04
C GLU A 203 -0.92 -16.85 -9.58
N ILE A 204 -2.23 -16.96 -9.30
CA ILE A 204 -2.74 -17.12 -7.94
C ILE A 204 -2.14 -18.38 -7.30
N ARG A 205 -2.25 -19.53 -7.99
CA ARG A 205 -1.69 -20.80 -7.54
C ARG A 205 -0.20 -20.71 -7.28
N LEU A 206 0.55 -20.14 -8.22
CA LEU A 206 1.99 -19.92 -8.07
C LEU A 206 2.30 -19.10 -6.80
N ILE A 207 1.56 -18.02 -6.55
CA ILE A 207 1.76 -17.20 -5.35
C ILE A 207 1.45 -17.99 -4.08
N VAL A 208 0.29 -18.63 -3.99
CA VAL A 208 -0.15 -19.31 -2.76
C VAL A 208 0.77 -20.48 -2.42
N GLU A 209 1.17 -21.29 -3.41
CA GLU A 209 2.05 -22.46 -3.21
C GLU A 209 3.49 -22.07 -2.80
N ASN A 210 3.95 -20.88 -3.19
CA ASN A 210 5.35 -20.48 -2.99
C ASN A 210 5.54 -19.39 -1.93
N CYS A 211 4.49 -18.65 -1.55
CA CYS A 211 4.59 -17.63 -0.52
C CYS A 211 4.87 -18.30 0.84
N PRO A 212 6.00 -17.99 1.51
CA PRO A 212 6.37 -18.61 2.78
C PRO A 212 5.52 -18.14 3.97
N VAL A 213 4.69 -17.11 3.76
CA VAL A 213 3.79 -16.53 4.75
C VAL A 213 2.36 -16.75 4.28
N SER A 214 1.47 -17.12 5.20
CA SER A 214 0.04 -17.22 4.90
C SER A 214 -0.60 -15.83 4.89
N ILE A 215 -1.11 -15.43 3.73
CA ILE A 215 -1.80 -14.15 3.51
C ILE A 215 -3.28 -14.39 3.80
N ASP A 216 -3.67 -14.18 5.05
CA ASP A 216 -5.03 -14.39 5.51
C ASP A 216 -5.80 -13.06 5.57
N GLY A 217 -7.05 -13.09 6.04
CA GLY A 217 -7.82 -11.89 6.25
C GLY A 217 -9.14 -12.13 6.98
N GLU A 218 -9.71 -11.04 7.46
CA GLU A 218 -11.08 -11.05 7.98
C GLU A 218 -12.07 -11.17 6.82
N GLY A 219 -13.26 -11.71 7.11
CA GLY A 219 -14.37 -11.72 6.16
C GLY A 219 -14.93 -10.31 6.00
N THR A 220 -14.38 -9.53 5.07
CA THR A 220 -14.73 -8.10 4.92
C THR A 220 -15.99 -7.90 4.09
N GLU A 221 -16.34 -8.86 3.23
CA GLU A 221 -17.51 -8.78 2.36
C GLU A 221 -18.69 -9.59 2.92
N GLN A 222 -19.91 -9.25 2.50
CA GLN A 222 -21.13 -9.95 2.91
C GLN A 222 -21.29 -11.29 2.19
N GLU A 223 -20.69 -11.40 1.01
CA GLU A 223 -20.73 -12.58 0.18
C GLU A 223 -19.87 -13.69 0.76
N GLU A 224 -20.44 -14.90 0.82
CA GLU A 224 -19.73 -16.10 1.19
C GLU A 224 -19.24 -16.86 -0.04
N VAL A 225 -18.20 -17.67 0.15
CA VAL A 225 -17.76 -18.64 -0.85
C VAL A 225 -18.75 -19.79 -0.97
N SER A 226 -18.81 -20.36 -2.16
CA SER A 226 -19.71 -21.44 -2.53
C SER A 226 -19.07 -22.81 -2.34
N GLY A 227 -17.82 -22.99 -2.78
CA GLY A 227 -17.16 -24.29 -2.82
C GLY A 227 -16.40 -24.63 -1.55
N TYR A 228 -15.35 -23.87 -1.27
CA TYR A 228 -14.33 -24.25 -0.27
C TYR A 228 -14.66 -23.70 1.13
N ARG A 229 -15.79 -24.14 1.69
CA ARG A 229 -16.30 -23.69 3.00
C ARG A 229 -15.74 -24.50 4.17
N ASN A 230 -15.74 -23.90 5.36
CA ASN A 230 -15.42 -24.53 6.64
C ASN A 230 -14.03 -25.20 6.66
N LEU A 231 -13.04 -24.55 6.06
CA LEU A 231 -11.66 -25.04 6.08
C LEU A 231 -11.05 -24.81 7.46
N ASP A 232 -10.38 -25.82 7.99
CA ASP A 232 -9.81 -25.86 9.35
C ASP A 232 -8.93 -24.63 9.69
N ARG A 233 -8.14 -24.17 8.73
CA ARG A 233 -7.21 -23.03 8.91
C ARG A 233 -7.77 -21.68 8.48
N ILE A 234 -9.01 -21.61 7.98
CA ILE A 234 -9.64 -20.36 7.52
C ILE A 234 -10.87 -20.09 8.36
N GLU A 235 -10.81 -19.01 9.15
CA GLU A 235 -11.76 -18.74 10.24
C GLU A 235 -13.15 -18.28 9.75
N THR A 236 -13.33 -18.08 8.44
CA THR A 236 -14.55 -17.51 7.86
C THR A 236 -14.92 -18.13 6.50
N ASN A 237 -16.21 -18.11 6.18
CA ASN A 237 -16.72 -18.41 4.84
C ASN A 237 -16.94 -17.16 3.98
N ALA A 238 -16.87 -15.97 4.57
CA ALA A 238 -16.96 -14.71 3.83
C ALA A 238 -15.70 -14.48 2.98
N VAL A 239 -15.84 -13.67 1.92
CA VAL A 239 -14.71 -13.24 1.09
C VAL A 239 -13.79 -12.32 1.88
N ARG A 240 -12.49 -12.63 1.86
CA ARG A 240 -11.43 -11.89 2.56
C ARG A 240 -10.83 -10.84 1.64
N GLY A 241 -11.42 -9.65 1.62
CA GLY A 241 -11.00 -8.57 0.72
C GLY A 241 -9.58 -8.08 0.97
N GLY A 242 -9.14 -8.01 2.24
CA GLY A 242 -7.76 -7.66 2.59
C GLY A 242 -6.74 -8.62 1.98
N MET A 243 -6.99 -9.93 2.07
CA MET A 243 -6.19 -10.98 1.43
C MET A 243 -6.14 -10.80 -0.09
N ALA A 244 -7.31 -10.62 -0.72
CA ALA A 244 -7.41 -10.48 -2.17
C ALA A 244 -6.59 -9.29 -2.68
N LEU A 245 -6.63 -8.16 -1.96
CA LEU A 245 -5.84 -6.96 -2.27
C LEU A 245 -4.34 -7.21 -2.15
N VAL A 246 -3.88 -7.80 -1.04
CA VAL A 246 -2.44 -8.06 -0.84
C VAL A 246 -1.91 -9.05 -1.86
N LEU A 247 -2.67 -10.09 -2.21
CA LEU A 247 -2.24 -11.06 -3.22
C LEU A 247 -2.19 -10.42 -4.61
N ALA A 248 -3.26 -9.75 -5.02
CA ALA A 248 -3.42 -9.28 -6.40
C ALA A 248 -2.76 -7.93 -6.67
N GLU A 249 -3.04 -6.91 -5.85
CA GLU A 249 -2.48 -5.55 -6.02
C GLU A 249 -1.10 -5.39 -5.38
N GLY A 250 -0.79 -6.24 -4.39
CA GLY A 250 0.52 -6.34 -3.76
C GLY A 250 1.45 -7.28 -4.52
N LEU A 251 1.42 -8.58 -4.21
CA LEU A 251 2.40 -9.54 -4.71
C LEU A 251 2.37 -9.67 -6.24
N ALA A 252 1.21 -9.91 -6.85
CA ALA A 252 1.12 -10.14 -8.28
C ALA A 252 1.47 -8.87 -9.09
N LEU A 253 0.80 -7.75 -8.82
CA LEU A 253 1.01 -6.50 -9.55
C LEU A 253 2.39 -5.87 -9.28
N LYS A 254 2.98 -6.05 -8.09
CA LYS A 254 4.29 -5.46 -7.74
C LYS A 254 5.45 -6.45 -7.78
N ALA A 255 5.26 -7.67 -8.29
CA ALA A 255 6.32 -8.69 -8.38
C ALA A 255 7.66 -8.15 -8.93
N PRO A 256 7.73 -7.35 -10.01
CA PRO A 256 9.00 -6.83 -10.51
C PRO A 256 9.72 -5.88 -9.54
N LYS A 257 8.95 -5.09 -8.77
CA LYS A 257 9.49 -4.18 -7.76
C LYS A 257 9.90 -4.95 -6.51
N LEU A 258 9.09 -5.92 -6.07
CA LEU A 258 9.41 -6.82 -4.96
C LEU A 258 10.70 -7.60 -5.20
N GLN A 259 10.91 -8.10 -6.43
CA GLN A 259 12.12 -8.82 -6.81
C GLN A 259 13.40 -7.98 -6.72
N LYS A 260 13.30 -6.63 -6.76
CA LYS A 260 14.46 -5.76 -6.52
C LYS A 260 14.86 -5.77 -5.04
N TYR A 261 13.87 -5.69 -4.14
CA TYR A 261 14.10 -5.71 -2.69
C TYR A 261 14.56 -7.07 -2.19
N VAL A 262 13.99 -8.17 -2.71
CA VAL A 262 14.46 -9.54 -2.44
C VAL A 262 15.96 -9.67 -2.79
N ARG A 263 16.38 -9.14 -3.94
CA ARG A 263 17.77 -9.18 -4.38
C ARG A 263 18.69 -8.30 -3.53
N SER A 264 18.26 -7.10 -3.15
CA SER A 264 19.08 -6.22 -2.28
C SER A 264 19.27 -6.82 -0.89
N MET A 265 18.26 -7.52 -0.36
CA MET A 265 18.33 -8.22 0.91
C MET A 265 18.98 -9.61 0.84
N LYS A 266 19.28 -10.11 -0.36
CA LYS A 266 19.79 -11.47 -0.59
C LYS A 266 18.88 -12.55 0.03
N MET A 267 17.57 -12.35 -0.03
CA MET A 267 16.59 -13.33 0.43
C MET A 267 16.39 -14.42 -0.64
N ASP A 268 16.59 -15.66 -0.24
CA ASP A 268 16.33 -16.87 -1.03
C ASP A 268 14.84 -17.28 -0.94
N GLY A 269 14.37 -18.12 -1.86
CA GLY A 269 13.02 -18.69 -1.85
C GLY A 269 11.93 -17.79 -2.49
N TRP A 270 12.34 -16.70 -3.13
CA TRP A 270 11.47 -15.75 -3.85
C TRP A 270 11.75 -15.71 -5.36
N GLU A 271 12.46 -16.71 -5.89
CA GLU A 271 12.83 -16.80 -7.31
C GLU A 271 11.59 -16.87 -8.23
N TRP A 272 10.49 -17.44 -7.71
CA TRP A 272 9.20 -17.56 -8.38
C TRP A 272 8.54 -16.22 -8.75
N LEU A 273 8.95 -15.09 -8.14
CA LEU A 273 8.52 -13.76 -8.58
C LEU A 273 8.93 -13.46 -10.03
N GLY A 274 10.01 -14.08 -10.51
CA GLY A 274 10.46 -13.97 -11.89
C GLY A 274 9.41 -14.46 -12.90
N SER A 275 8.67 -15.53 -12.56
CA SER A 275 7.62 -16.08 -13.43
C SER A 275 6.35 -15.22 -13.48
N LEU A 276 6.09 -14.38 -12.49
CA LEU A 276 4.99 -13.41 -12.53
C LEU A 276 5.33 -12.18 -13.37
N SER A 277 6.61 -11.82 -13.38
CA SER A 277 7.13 -10.63 -14.06
C SER A 277 6.89 -10.68 -15.58
N THR A 278 6.85 -11.88 -16.17
CA THR A 278 6.58 -12.10 -17.59
C THR A 278 5.09 -11.97 -17.95
N GLY A 279 4.18 -12.23 -17.00
CA GLY A 279 2.73 -12.04 -17.15
C GLY A 279 2.31 -10.58 -17.08
N ALA A 280 2.79 -9.84 -16.07
CA ALA A 280 2.53 -8.41 -15.92
C ALA A 280 3.16 -7.57 -17.05
N ALA A 281 4.34 -7.97 -17.54
CA ALA A 281 5.00 -7.39 -18.69
C ALA A 281 4.18 -7.55 -19.99
N ARG A 282 3.44 -8.65 -20.21
CA ARG A 282 2.55 -8.74 -21.40
C ARG A 282 1.39 -7.75 -21.39
N SER A 283 1.04 -7.17 -20.22
CA SER A 283 0.08 -6.06 -20.17
C SER A 283 0.72 -4.67 -20.37
N THR A 284 2.06 -4.56 -20.37
CA THR A 284 2.76 -3.25 -20.37
C THR A 284 4.02 -3.12 -21.24
N THR A 285 4.50 -4.17 -21.91
CA THR A 285 5.66 -4.11 -22.81
C THR A 285 5.41 -4.91 -24.07
N ALA A 286 5.02 -4.21 -25.14
CA ALA A 286 5.43 -4.59 -26.48
C ALA A 286 6.95 -4.44 -26.54
N GLY A 287 7.63 -5.49 -26.98
CA GLY A 287 9.09 -5.58 -27.03
C GLY A 287 9.73 -4.69 -28.09
N ASP A 288 11.04 -4.58 -27.96
CA ASP A 288 11.98 -3.79 -28.75
C ASP A 288 11.91 -4.02 -30.27
N GLU A 289 11.04 -3.27 -30.94
CA GLU A 289 11.18 -2.85 -32.34
C GLU A 289 10.92 -1.34 -32.36
N GLU A 290 11.86 -0.54 -32.89
CA GLU A 290 11.82 0.93 -33.06
C GLU A 290 10.59 1.63 -32.41
N GLU A 291 10.76 2.28 -31.25
CA GLU A 291 9.72 2.91 -30.40
C GLU A 291 8.55 3.59 -31.17
N LYS A 292 7.62 2.80 -31.69
CA LYS A 292 6.37 3.32 -32.24
C LYS A 292 5.45 3.55 -31.07
N ILE A 293 5.14 4.82 -30.82
CA ILE A 293 4.11 5.24 -29.87
C ILE A 293 2.78 4.67 -30.36
N LEU A 294 2.33 3.58 -29.74
CA LEU A 294 1.04 2.96 -30.05
C LEU A 294 -0.12 3.64 -29.28
N PRO A 295 -1.32 3.76 -29.89
CA PRO A 295 -2.49 4.27 -29.20
C PRO A 295 -2.89 3.39 -28.00
N ARG A 296 -3.29 4.01 -26.88
CA ARG A 296 -3.77 3.30 -25.67
C ARG A 296 -5.23 3.58 -25.40
N ASP A 297 -6.04 2.53 -25.33
CA ASP A 297 -7.50 2.60 -25.11
C ASP A 297 -7.92 2.50 -23.64
N LYS A 298 -6.98 2.28 -22.71
CA LYS A 298 -7.28 1.96 -21.30
C LYS A 298 -8.17 2.98 -20.60
N TYR A 299 -8.09 4.27 -20.96
CA TYR A 299 -8.93 5.31 -20.34
C TYR A 299 -10.41 5.25 -20.77
N LEU A 300 -10.72 4.51 -21.85
CA LEU A 300 -12.07 4.33 -22.38
C LEU A 300 -12.82 3.14 -21.76
N ARG A 301 -12.11 2.20 -21.11
CA ARG A 301 -12.69 0.92 -20.66
C ARG A 301 -13.70 1.05 -19.51
N ASP A 302 -13.61 2.12 -18.73
CA ASP A 302 -14.52 2.40 -17.62
C ASP A 302 -15.46 3.60 -17.93
N LEU A 303 -15.95 3.69 -19.16
CA LEU A 303 -16.86 4.76 -19.54
C LEU A 303 -18.20 4.57 -18.82
N ILE A 304 -18.58 5.56 -18.01
CA ILE A 304 -19.87 5.61 -17.30
C ILE A 304 -20.71 6.69 -17.97
N GLY A 305 -22.03 6.50 -18.02
CA GLY A 305 -22.96 7.54 -18.48
C GLY A 305 -22.71 8.89 -17.79
N GLY A 306 -22.70 9.96 -18.58
CA GLY A 306 -22.43 11.32 -18.10
C GLY A 306 -20.95 11.75 -18.10
N ARG A 307 -20.00 10.86 -18.44
CA ARG A 307 -18.59 11.23 -18.63
C ARG A 307 -18.27 11.39 -20.13
N PRO A 308 -18.01 12.61 -20.63
CA PRO A 308 -17.73 12.82 -22.05
C PRO A 308 -16.35 12.26 -22.44
N VAL A 309 -16.25 11.77 -23.68
CA VAL A 309 -14.97 11.43 -24.31
C VAL A 309 -14.55 12.60 -25.18
N PHE A 310 -13.51 13.32 -24.76
CA PHE A 310 -13.03 14.50 -25.49
C PHE A 310 -12.18 14.16 -26.72
N SER A 311 -11.52 12.99 -26.73
CA SER A 311 -10.75 12.53 -27.89
C SER A 311 -10.55 11.02 -27.83
N TYR A 312 -10.32 10.41 -28.99
CA TYR A 312 -9.91 9.01 -29.13
C TYR A 312 -8.38 8.88 -29.13
N PRO A 313 -7.84 7.68 -28.84
CA PRO A 313 -6.41 7.48 -28.71
C PRO A 313 -5.64 7.96 -29.95
N MET A 314 -4.63 8.82 -29.75
CA MET A 314 -3.81 9.43 -30.79
C MET A 314 -4.57 10.07 -31.98
N ARG A 315 -5.85 10.44 -31.80
CA ARG A 315 -6.68 11.00 -32.87
C ARG A 315 -6.30 12.46 -33.13
N LYS A 316 -5.96 12.78 -34.38
CA LYS A 316 -5.77 14.16 -34.85
C LYS A 316 -7.05 14.97 -34.58
N GLY A 317 -6.90 16.14 -33.98
CA GLY A 317 -8.01 16.98 -33.50
C GLY A 317 -8.29 16.87 -31.99
N GLY A 318 -7.63 15.95 -31.29
CA GLY A 318 -7.61 15.91 -29.82
C GLY A 318 -6.73 17.00 -29.19
N PHE A 319 -6.52 16.89 -27.87
CA PHE A 319 -5.62 17.77 -27.13
C PHE A 319 -4.18 17.68 -27.67
N ARG A 320 -3.67 18.80 -28.18
CA ARG A 320 -2.29 18.89 -28.64
C ARG A 320 -1.34 18.96 -27.45
N LEU A 321 -0.53 17.92 -27.26
CA LEU A 321 0.48 17.87 -26.20
C LEU A 321 1.51 19.00 -26.35
N ARG A 322 1.77 19.71 -25.26
CA ARG A 322 2.89 20.65 -25.14
C ARG A 322 3.66 20.34 -23.86
N TYR A 323 4.95 20.06 -24.00
CA TYR A 323 5.82 19.91 -22.83
C TYR A 323 6.02 21.26 -22.15
N GLY A 324 5.81 21.29 -20.85
CA GLY A 324 5.96 22.49 -20.03
C GLY A 324 5.41 22.25 -18.63
N ARG A 325 5.90 23.06 -17.69
CA ARG A 325 5.40 23.08 -16.31
C ARG A 325 5.01 24.51 -15.98
N SER A 326 3.75 24.71 -15.64
CA SER A 326 3.23 25.98 -15.16
C SER A 326 3.23 26.01 -13.63
N ARG A 327 3.08 27.21 -13.06
CA ARG A 327 2.99 27.43 -11.61
C ARG A 327 1.87 26.61 -10.96
N ASN A 328 0.76 26.40 -11.68
CA ASN A 328 -0.44 25.72 -11.19
C ASN A 328 -0.53 24.23 -11.57
N THR A 329 0.29 23.73 -12.50
CA THR A 329 0.26 22.30 -12.91
C THR A 329 0.93 21.38 -11.87
N GLY A 330 1.62 21.94 -10.88
CA GLY A 330 2.11 21.20 -9.72
C GLY A 330 2.94 19.97 -10.10
N PHE A 331 2.58 18.81 -9.55
CA PHE A 331 3.23 17.51 -9.77
C PHE A 331 2.49 16.61 -10.77
N ALA A 332 1.16 16.54 -10.68
CA ALA A 332 0.32 15.60 -11.44
C ALA A 332 -0.92 16.23 -12.09
N ALA A 333 -0.93 17.56 -12.26
CA ALA A 333 -1.99 18.27 -12.98
C ALA A 333 -1.56 18.59 -14.41
N ALA A 334 -2.54 18.72 -15.31
CA ALA A 334 -2.35 19.10 -16.71
C ALA A 334 -2.98 20.46 -16.96
N GLY A 335 -2.25 21.32 -17.67
CA GLY A 335 -2.72 22.64 -18.08
C GLY A 335 -3.57 22.54 -19.34
N ILE A 336 -4.78 23.09 -19.31
CA ILE A 336 -5.66 23.22 -20.47
C ILE A 336 -6.08 24.69 -20.57
N ASN A 337 -6.03 25.25 -21.78
CA ASN A 337 -6.47 26.63 -21.98
C ASN A 337 -7.94 26.80 -21.54
N PRO A 338 -8.27 27.82 -20.72
CA PRO A 338 -9.65 28.06 -20.27
C PRO A 338 -10.67 28.15 -21.40
N ALA A 339 -10.30 28.69 -22.56
CA ALA A 339 -11.17 28.74 -23.73
C ALA A 339 -11.56 27.34 -24.21
N THR A 340 -10.65 26.37 -24.16
CA THR A 340 -10.94 24.97 -24.50
C THR A 340 -11.90 24.34 -23.49
N MET A 341 -11.77 24.65 -22.19
CA MET A 341 -12.72 24.15 -21.17
C MET A 341 -14.15 24.60 -21.48
N HIS A 342 -14.31 25.87 -21.86
CA HIS A 342 -15.62 26.43 -22.20
C HIS A 342 -16.20 25.87 -23.51
N ILE A 343 -15.38 25.79 -24.57
CA ILE A 343 -15.79 25.22 -25.87
C ILE A 343 -16.25 23.76 -25.73
N LEU A 344 -15.68 23.01 -24.79
CA LEU A 344 -16.07 21.63 -24.50
C LEU A 344 -17.32 21.53 -23.63
N GLY A 345 -18.15 22.57 -23.55
CA GLY A 345 -19.44 22.58 -22.88
C GLY A 345 -19.35 22.63 -21.36
N ASP A 346 -18.31 23.28 -20.83
CA ASP A 346 -18.07 23.45 -19.38
C ASP A 346 -18.00 22.14 -18.57
N PHE A 347 -17.80 21.00 -19.24
CA PHE A 347 -17.56 19.71 -18.59
C PHE A 347 -16.21 19.66 -17.87
N LEU A 348 -15.23 20.45 -18.32
CA LEU A 348 -13.93 20.59 -17.67
C LEU A 348 -13.95 21.83 -16.78
N ALA A 349 -13.68 21.63 -15.49
CA ALA A 349 -13.51 22.69 -14.52
C ALA A 349 -12.14 22.56 -13.82
N VAL A 350 -11.76 23.60 -13.08
CA VAL A 350 -10.55 23.57 -12.25
C VAL A 350 -10.68 22.43 -11.23
N GLY A 351 -9.75 21.48 -11.28
CA GLY A 351 -9.74 20.29 -10.42
C GLY A 351 -10.45 19.07 -11.00
N THR A 352 -11.14 19.17 -12.15
CA THR A 352 -11.73 18.00 -12.82
C THR A 352 -10.64 16.97 -13.09
N GLN A 353 -10.80 15.74 -12.58
CA GLN A 353 -9.89 14.64 -12.89
C GLN A 353 -10.21 14.09 -14.27
N MET A 354 -9.30 14.29 -15.22
CA MET A 354 -9.41 13.72 -16.56
C MET A 354 -8.59 12.44 -16.64
N LYS A 355 -9.20 11.32 -17.03
CA LYS A 355 -8.43 10.13 -17.45
C LYS A 355 -7.77 10.44 -18.79
N ILE A 356 -6.48 10.17 -18.90
CA ILE A 356 -5.67 10.53 -20.07
C ILE A 356 -4.99 9.31 -20.66
N GLU A 357 -4.70 9.40 -21.96
CA GLU A 357 -3.90 8.39 -22.66
C GLU A 357 -2.43 8.45 -22.22
N ARG A 358 -1.87 9.68 -22.21
CA ARG A 358 -0.47 10.00 -21.90
C ARG A 358 -0.36 11.48 -21.46
N PRO A 359 0.63 11.85 -20.61
CA PRO A 359 1.48 10.99 -19.80
C PRO A 359 0.77 10.54 -18.52
N GLY A 360 0.78 9.24 -18.20
CA GLY A 360 0.13 8.69 -16.99
C GLY A 360 -1.30 8.19 -17.24
N LYS A 361 -2.07 7.98 -16.15
CA LYS A 361 -3.44 7.44 -16.19
C LYS A 361 -4.52 8.52 -16.07
N ALA A 362 -4.22 9.58 -15.33
CA ALA A 362 -5.12 10.69 -15.08
C ALA A 362 -4.33 11.95 -14.75
N ALA A 363 -4.94 13.11 -14.93
CA ALA A 363 -4.43 14.39 -14.48
C ALA A 363 -5.58 15.24 -13.93
N GLY A 364 -5.30 16.03 -12.88
CA GLY A 364 -6.18 17.11 -12.48
C GLY A 364 -6.07 18.25 -13.49
N ILE A 365 -7.19 18.77 -13.98
CA ILE A 365 -7.16 19.85 -14.96
C ILE A 365 -7.04 21.21 -14.26
N VAL A 366 -6.10 22.02 -14.73
CA VAL A 366 -5.88 23.40 -14.29
C VAL A 366 -5.75 24.33 -15.49
N PRO A 367 -6.09 25.63 -15.35
CA PRO A 367 -6.07 26.60 -16.45
C PRO A 367 -4.66 26.95 -16.98
#